data_AF-A0A6A2XR67-F1
#
_entry.id   AF-A0A6A2XR67-F1
#
_cell.length_a   1.000
_cell.length_b   1.000
_cell.length_c   1.000
_cell.angle_alpha   90.00
_cell.angle_beta   90.00
_cell.angle_gamma   90.00
#
_symmetry.space_group_name_H-M   'P 1'
#
loop_
_entity.id
_entity.type
_entity.pdbx_description
1 polymer ?
#
loop_
_entity_poly.entity_id
_entity_poly.type
_entity_poly.pdbx_seq_one_letter_code
_entity_poly.pdbx_strand_id
1 'polypeptide(L)'
;MLVSFLCLFLFLVPTLLVQSSDTNASSMSAAARALDAFLQDYAYRAFVRPKTGVLYEGVAPSNLTGVQTAGMRLRSGSLWTRGVEMYKEFKILVGVVEQPYVERLVLVYQNLGNWFLWYYPLQNYTYLAPVLGLLASNASDLSAKNLPELDLREEEKEEELT
;
A
#
# COMPACT_ATOMS: atom_id res chain seq x y z
N MET A 1 33.78 21.62 43.54
CA MET A 1 33.88 21.50 42.08
C MET A 1 34.00 20.05 41.57
N LEU A 2 34.22 19.04 42.43
CA LEU A 2 34.27 17.63 42.01
C LEU A 2 32.88 16.95 41.89
N VAL A 3 31.90 17.41 42.67
CA VAL A 3 30.53 16.84 42.67
C VAL A 3 29.72 17.25 41.43
N SER A 4 29.99 18.44 40.88
CA SER A 4 29.33 18.95 39.66
C SER A 4 29.75 18.19 38.40
N PHE A 5 31.02 17.76 38.33
CA PHE A 5 31.54 16.96 37.22
C PHE A 5 30.95 15.53 37.20
N LEU A 6 30.64 14.96 38.37
CA LEU A 6 30.03 13.63 38.48
C LEU A 6 28.58 13.62 37.94
N CYS A 7 27.83 14.70 38.15
CA CYS A 7 26.47 14.84 37.61
C CYS A 7 26.46 15.01 36.08
N LEU A 8 27.45 15.72 35.52
CA LEU A 8 27.49 15.99 34.08
C LEU A 8 27.93 14.75 33.27
N PHE A 9 28.68 13.83 33.87
CA PHE A 9 28.99 12.52 33.29
C PHE A 9 27.79 11.56 33.29
N LEU A 10 26.84 11.71 34.21
CA LEU A 10 25.61 10.91 34.26
C LEU A 10 24.53 11.40 33.26
N PHE A 11 24.68 12.60 32.70
CA PHE A 11 23.84 13.12 31.61
C PHE A 11 24.46 12.91 30.21
N LEU A 12 25.68 12.38 30.13
CA LEU A 12 26.40 12.09 28.88
C LEU A 12 26.57 10.59 28.63
N VAL A 13 25.70 9.75 29.20
CA VAL A 13 25.37 8.47 28.58
C VAL A 13 24.11 8.77 27.80
N PRO A 14 24.20 9.10 26.49
CA PRO A 14 22.99 9.21 25.71
C PRO A 14 22.25 7.89 25.89
N THR A 15 20.95 7.99 26.12
CA THR A 15 20.00 6.91 25.88
C THR A 15 20.25 6.42 24.46
N LEU A 16 21.19 5.47 24.34
CA LEU A 16 21.28 4.56 23.22
C LEU A 16 19.95 3.83 23.27
N LEU A 17 19.01 4.42 22.52
CA LEU A 17 17.78 3.80 22.11
C LEU A 17 18.20 2.39 21.72
N VAL A 18 17.81 1.42 22.53
CA VAL A 18 17.81 0.02 22.13
C VAL A 18 16.87 0.01 20.93
N GLN A 19 17.43 0.17 19.74
CA GLN A 19 16.79 -0.26 18.51
C GLN A 19 16.79 -1.77 18.61
N SER A 20 15.73 -2.32 19.20
CA SER A 20 15.34 -3.71 18.99
C SER A 20 15.10 -3.86 17.49
N SER A 21 16.18 -4.16 16.78
CA SER A 21 16.14 -4.47 15.37
C SER A 21 15.63 -5.90 15.29
N ASP A 22 14.31 -6.07 15.22
CA ASP A 22 13.72 -7.33 14.78
C ASP A 22 14.08 -7.48 13.29
N THR A 23 15.31 -7.94 13.02
CA THR A 23 15.89 -8.15 11.69
C THR A 23 15.01 -9.05 10.82
N ASN A 24 14.24 -9.94 11.46
CA ASN A 24 13.27 -10.80 10.77
C ASN A 24 11.99 -10.03 10.40
N ALA A 25 11.44 -9.20 11.28
CA ALA A 25 10.24 -8.42 10.96
C ALA A 25 10.51 -7.38 9.86
N SER A 26 11.70 -6.76 9.87
CA SER A 26 12.10 -5.79 8.85
C SER A 26 12.42 -6.43 7.48
N SER A 27 13.00 -7.63 7.46
CA SER A 27 13.23 -8.37 6.21
C SER A 27 11.94 -8.92 5.61
N MET A 28 11.00 -9.37 6.43
CA MET A 28 9.69 -9.85 5.98
C MET A 28 8.81 -8.71 5.45
N SER A 29 8.83 -7.55 6.09
CA SER A 29 8.13 -6.37 5.56
C SER A 29 8.73 -5.91 4.22
N ALA A 30 10.05 -6.02 4.04
CA ALA A 30 10.71 -5.76 2.76
C ALA A 30 10.29 -6.77 1.68
N ALA A 31 10.16 -8.05 2.01
CA ALA A 31 9.71 -9.08 1.08
C ALA A 31 8.25 -8.87 0.64
N ALA A 32 7.36 -8.50 1.57
CA ALA A 32 5.97 -8.15 1.27
C ALA A 32 5.90 -6.94 0.34
N ARG A 33 6.64 -5.85 0.65
CA ARG A 33 6.71 -4.65 -0.22
C ARG A 33 7.26 -4.95 -1.61
N ALA A 34 8.21 -5.88 -1.71
CA ALA A 34 8.73 -6.34 -3.00
C ALA A 34 7.69 -7.12 -3.80
N LEU A 35 6.87 -7.95 -3.13
CA LEU A 35 5.73 -8.63 -3.74
C LEU A 35 4.70 -7.62 -4.24
N ASP A 36 4.38 -6.61 -3.43
CA ASP A 36 3.40 -5.57 -3.79
C ASP A 36 3.81 -4.84 -5.07
N ALA A 37 5.07 -4.40 -5.15
CA ALA A 37 5.62 -3.75 -6.34
C ALA A 37 5.64 -4.68 -7.57
N PHE A 38 5.88 -5.98 -7.35
CA PHE A 38 5.86 -6.97 -8.42
C PHE A 38 4.44 -7.20 -8.95
N LEU A 39 3.44 -7.35 -8.08
CA LEU A 39 2.04 -7.52 -8.48
C LEU A 39 1.48 -6.26 -9.13
N GLN A 40 1.90 -5.07 -8.68
CA GLN A 40 1.60 -3.80 -9.33
C GLN A 40 2.04 -3.78 -10.80
N ASP A 41 3.26 -4.26 -11.13
CA ASP A 41 3.73 -4.34 -12.52
C ASP A 41 2.80 -5.22 -13.37
N TYR A 42 2.31 -6.34 -12.83
CA TYR A 42 1.38 -7.21 -13.54
C TYR A 42 -0.03 -6.61 -13.69
N ALA A 43 -0.51 -5.86 -12.70
CA ALA A 43 -1.75 -5.09 -12.84
C ALA A 43 -1.62 -4.03 -13.94
N TYR A 44 -0.48 -3.35 -14.02
CA TYR A 44 -0.24 -2.29 -15.00
C TYR A 44 -0.18 -2.82 -16.44
N ARG A 45 0.41 -4.00 -16.64
CA ARG A 45 0.48 -4.68 -17.94
C ARG A 45 -0.89 -4.99 -18.56
N ALA A 46 -1.95 -5.04 -17.76
CA ALA A 46 -3.32 -5.23 -18.25
C ALA A 46 -3.85 -4.01 -19.02
N PHE A 47 -3.23 -2.83 -18.86
CA PHE A 47 -3.67 -1.59 -19.50
C PHE A 47 -3.08 -1.39 -20.90
N VAL A 48 -3.88 -1.69 -21.93
CA VAL A 48 -3.52 -1.33 -23.33
C VAL A 48 -4.12 0.02 -23.73
N ARG A 49 -5.42 0.21 -23.47
CA ARG A 49 -6.17 1.47 -23.68
C ARG A 49 -7.16 1.66 -22.53
N PRO A 50 -6.67 1.97 -21.32
CA PRO A 50 -7.47 1.93 -20.12
C PRO A 50 -8.51 3.05 -20.08
N LYS A 51 -9.73 2.69 -19.69
CA LYS A 51 -10.78 3.64 -19.36
C LYS A 51 -10.81 3.89 -17.85
N THR A 52 -11.13 5.13 -17.46
CA THR A 52 -11.28 5.49 -16.04
C THR A 52 -12.40 4.67 -15.40
N GLY A 53 -12.14 4.13 -14.20
CA GLY A 53 -13.13 3.40 -13.40
C GLY A 53 -13.47 2.00 -13.92
N VAL A 54 -12.72 1.48 -14.89
CA VAL A 54 -12.89 0.12 -15.40
C VAL A 54 -11.81 -0.78 -14.78
N LEU A 55 -12.22 -1.95 -14.31
CA LEU A 55 -11.35 -3.02 -13.82
C LEU A 55 -10.66 -3.73 -14.99
N TYR A 56 -9.34 -3.91 -14.89
CA TYR A 56 -8.54 -4.71 -15.80
C TYR A 56 -7.79 -5.79 -15.02
N GLU A 57 -8.04 -7.06 -15.36
CA GLU A 57 -7.38 -8.20 -14.71
C GLU A 57 -5.93 -8.34 -15.15
N GLY A 58 -5.02 -8.37 -14.17
CA GLY A 58 -3.62 -8.69 -14.37
C GLY A 58 -3.40 -10.21 -14.30
N VAL A 59 -2.45 -10.71 -15.09
CA VAL A 59 -2.09 -12.13 -15.09
C VAL A 59 -0.81 -12.31 -14.30
N ALA A 60 -0.93 -12.75 -13.04
CA ALA A 60 0.23 -13.09 -12.23
C ALA A 60 1.07 -14.19 -12.91
N PRO A 61 2.40 -14.22 -12.70
CA PRO A 61 3.24 -15.24 -13.29
C PRO A 61 2.96 -16.62 -12.70
N SER A 62 3.27 -17.68 -13.45
CA SER A 62 2.96 -19.06 -13.09
C SER A 62 3.62 -19.56 -11.80
N ASN A 63 4.67 -18.88 -11.32
CA ASN A 63 5.29 -19.16 -10.04
C ASN A 63 4.52 -18.58 -8.85
N LEU A 64 3.45 -17.80 -9.07
CA LEU A 64 2.53 -17.27 -8.07
C LEU A 64 1.09 -17.78 -8.31
N THR A 65 0.95 -19.09 -8.54
CA THR A 65 -0.35 -19.70 -8.80
C THR A 65 -1.36 -19.41 -7.70
N GLY A 66 -2.57 -19.04 -8.09
CA GLY A 66 -3.66 -18.69 -7.17
C GLY A 66 -3.64 -17.22 -6.69
N VAL A 67 -2.56 -16.47 -6.94
CA VAL A 67 -2.56 -15.01 -6.74
C VAL A 67 -3.38 -14.36 -7.84
N GLN A 68 -4.23 -13.42 -7.46
CA GLN A 68 -4.96 -12.57 -8.39
C GLN A 68 -4.50 -11.13 -8.20
N THR A 69 -4.36 -10.40 -9.30
CA THR A 69 -4.11 -8.97 -9.24
C THR A 69 -4.90 -8.26 -10.34
N ALA A 70 -5.36 -7.06 -10.07
CA ALA A 70 -6.10 -6.27 -11.03
C ALA A 70 -5.81 -4.78 -10.83
N GLY A 71 -6.03 -3.99 -11.87
CA GLY A 71 -5.87 -2.55 -11.83
C GLY A 71 -7.14 -1.82 -12.24
N MET A 72 -7.47 -0.76 -11.52
CA MET A 72 -8.46 0.23 -11.93
C MET A 72 -7.82 1.61 -11.97
N ARG A 73 -7.72 2.17 -13.18
CA ARG A 73 -7.18 3.53 -13.35
C ARG A 73 -8.24 4.57 -13.05
N LEU A 74 -7.91 5.57 -12.26
CA LEU A 74 -8.77 6.67 -11.85
C LEU A 74 -8.09 8.02 -12.10
N ARG A 75 -8.91 9.06 -12.21
CA ARG A 75 -8.46 10.43 -11.99
C ARG A 75 -8.74 10.76 -10.53
N SER A 76 -7.84 11.46 -9.86
CA SER A 76 -7.99 11.82 -8.44
C SER A 76 -9.26 12.61 -8.17
N GLY A 77 -9.60 13.56 -9.04
CA GLY A 77 -10.89 14.26 -8.93
C GLY A 77 -12.12 13.35 -9.06
N SER A 78 -12.05 12.25 -9.84
CA SER A 78 -13.15 11.29 -9.92
C SER A 78 -13.20 10.37 -8.70
N LEU A 79 -12.04 10.02 -8.13
CA LEU A 79 -11.95 9.28 -6.87
C LEU A 79 -12.59 10.11 -5.75
N TRP A 80 -12.19 11.38 -5.61
CA TRP A 80 -12.74 12.32 -4.65
C TRP A 80 -14.26 12.49 -4.78
N THR A 81 -14.75 12.80 -5.98
CA THR A 81 -16.17 13.19 -6.19
C THR A 81 -17.14 12.03 -6.30
N ARG A 82 -16.68 10.83 -6.68
CA ARG A 82 -17.56 9.68 -6.98
C ARG A 82 -17.21 8.40 -6.23
N GLY A 83 -16.00 8.30 -5.67
CA GLY A 83 -15.51 7.06 -5.11
C GLY A 83 -15.50 5.92 -6.13
N VAL A 84 -15.64 4.70 -5.62
CA VAL A 84 -15.83 3.47 -6.40
C VAL A 84 -16.85 2.59 -5.66
N GLU A 85 -18.04 2.42 -6.24
CA GLU A 85 -19.14 1.71 -5.56
C GLU A 85 -18.80 0.23 -5.30
N MET A 86 -18.16 -0.43 -6.26
CA MET A 86 -17.74 -1.83 -6.11
C MET A 86 -16.46 -2.10 -6.91
N TYR A 87 -15.38 -2.41 -6.21
CA TYR A 87 -14.11 -2.88 -6.75
C TYR A 87 -13.74 -4.19 -6.07
N LYS A 88 -14.20 -5.31 -6.65
CA LYS A 88 -14.10 -6.64 -6.02
C LYS A 88 -14.76 -6.61 -4.63
N GLU A 89 -14.01 -6.90 -3.57
CA GLU A 89 -14.47 -6.84 -2.18
C GLU A 89 -14.45 -5.41 -1.57
N PHE A 90 -13.90 -4.42 -2.28
CA PHE A 90 -13.70 -3.07 -1.75
C PHE A 90 -14.74 -2.07 -2.29
N LYS A 91 -15.27 -1.24 -1.39
CA LYS A 91 -16.00 -0.02 -1.71
C LYS A 91 -15.13 1.17 -1.32
N ILE A 92 -14.96 2.13 -2.23
CA ILE A 92 -14.21 3.36 -1.97
C ILE A 92 -15.20 4.49 -1.86
N LEU A 93 -15.22 5.14 -0.70
CA LEU A 93 -16.17 6.20 -0.42
C LEU A 93 -15.84 7.48 -1.22
N VAL A 94 -16.86 8.32 -1.39
CA VAL A 94 -16.67 9.72 -1.81
C VAL A 94 -15.90 10.44 -0.71
N GLY A 95 -15.02 11.37 -1.07
CA GLY A 95 -14.19 12.07 -0.09
C GLY A 95 -12.83 11.41 0.15
N VAL A 96 -12.45 10.38 -0.62
CA VAL A 96 -11.10 9.79 -0.54
C VAL A 96 -10.16 10.56 -1.46
N VAL A 97 -9.00 10.97 -0.91
CA VAL A 97 -7.89 11.60 -1.62
C VAL A 97 -6.62 10.77 -1.51
N GLU A 98 -5.75 10.90 -2.50
CA GLU A 98 -4.41 10.33 -2.47
C GLU A 98 -3.34 11.33 -2.03
N GLN A 99 -2.31 10.85 -1.35
CA GLN A 99 -1.13 11.64 -0.97
C GLN A 99 0.18 10.91 -1.32
N PRO A 100 1.14 11.59 -1.97
CA PRO A 100 1.03 12.93 -2.56
C PRO A 100 0.06 12.99 -3.74
N TYR A 101 -0.47 14.18 -4.04
CA TYR A 101 -1.41 14.38 -5.14
C TYR A 101 -0.82 13.96 -6.49
N VAL A 102 -1.61 13.27 -7.30
CA VAL A 102 -1.30 12.93 -8.70
C VAL A 102 -2.52 13.21 -9.56
N GLU A 103 -2.38 13.44 -10.87
CA GLU A 103 -3.57 13.64 -11.71
C GLU A 103 -4.35 12.33 -11.92
N ARG A 104 -3.61 11.22 -12.01
CA ARG A 104 -4.11 9.88 -12.28
C ARG A 104 -3.40 8.88 -11.40
N LEU A 105 -4.19 7.97 -10.84
CA LEU A 105 -3.72 6.87 -10.01
C LEU A 105 -4.31 5.55 -10.49
N VAL A 106 -3.73 4.44 -10.05
CA VAL A 106 -4.30 3.11 -10.18
C VAL A 106 -4.51 2.54 -8.79
N LEU A 107 -5.73 2.06 -8.55
CA LEU A 107 -6.03 1.16 -7.45
C LEU A 107 -5.63 -0.25 -7.89
N VAL A 108 -4.64 -0.83 -7.21
CA VAL A 108 -4.14 -2.18 -7.44
C VAL A 108 -4.82 -3.10 -6.44
N TYR A 109 -5.64 -4.01 -6.96
CA TYR A 109 -6.19 -5.11 -6.19
C TYR A 109 -5.20 -6.27 -6.15
N GLN A 110 -5.12 -6.93 -5.00
CA GLN A 110 -4.34 -8.14 -4.82
C GLN A 110 -5.12 -9.14 -3.96
N ASN A 111 -5.12 -10.41 -4.36
CA ASN A 111 -5.54 -11.53 -3.53
C ASN A 111 -4.41 -12.53 -3.52
N LEU A 112 -3.81 -12.78 -2.37
CA LEU A 112 -2.59 -13.58 -2.27
C LEU A 112 -2.84 -15.09 -2.34
N GLY A 113 -4.08 -15.57 -2.45
CA GLY A 113 -4.37 -17.00 -2.51
C GLY A 113 -3.79 -17.73 -1.30
N ASN A 114 -2.89 -18.70 -1.50
CA ASN A 114 -2.18 -19.38 -0.40
C ASN A 114 -0.81 -18.76 -0.07
N TRP A 115 -0.40 -17.73 -0.82
CA TRP A 115 0.92 -17.11 -0.67
C TRP A 115 1.02 -16.23 0.58
N PHE A 116 -0.10 -15.84 1.19
CA PHE A 116 -0.09 -15.07 2.44
C PHE A 116 0.71 -15.75 3.55
N LEU A 117 0.77 -17.08 3.59
CA LEU A 117 1.52 -17.83 4.60
C LEU A 117 3.03 -17.51 4.59
N TRP A 118 3.56 -17.11 3.43
CA TRP A 118 4.97 -16.79 3.26
C TRP A 118 5.29 -15.32 3.57
N TYR A 119 4.38 -14.42 3.23
CA TYR A 119 4.61 -12.97 3.33
C TYR A 119 4.03 -12.35 4.61
N TYR A 120 2.99 -12.96 5.18
CA TYR A 120 2.29 -12.52 6.38
C TYR A 120 2.04 -13.72 7.33
N PRO A 121 3.08 -14.35 7.91
CA PRO A 121 2.84 -15.41 8.89
C PRO A 121 2.31 -14.84 10.20
N LEU A 122 1.31 -15.52 10.76
CA LEU A 122 0.78 -15.23 12.10
C LEU A 122 1.38 -16.19 13.12
N GLN A 123 1.69 -15.69 14.31
CA GLN A 123 2.10 -16.53 15.44
C GLN A 123 0.86 -16.86 16.28
N ASN A 124 0.58 -18.14 16.50
CA ASN A 124 -0.53 -18.64 17.32
C ASN A 124 -1.96 -18.33 16.82
N TYR A 125 -2.10 -17.90 15.55
CA TYR A 125 -3.39 -17.71 14.90
C TYR A 125 -3.42 -18.42 13.54
N THR A 126 -4.62 -18.66 13.03
CA THR A 126 -4.82 -19.20 11.68
C THR A 126 -5.64 -18.24 10.84
N TYR A 127 -5.37 -18.21 9.54
CA TYR A 127 -6.17 -17.48 8.58
C TYR A 127 -7.47 -18.23 8.28
N LEU A 128 -8.59 -17.50 8.31
CA LEU A 128 -9.90 -18.00 7.88
C LEU A 128 -10.25 -17.61 6.45
N ALA A 129 -9.51 -16.65 5.89
CA ALA A 129 -9.66 -16.15 4.53
C ALA A 129 -8.28 -15.71 3.99
N PRO A 130 -8.09 -15.66 2.66
CA PRO A 130 -6.90 -15.10 2.05
C PRO A 130 -6.67 -13.63 2.43
N VAL A 131 -5.41 -13.20 2.41
CA VAL A 131 -5.06 -11.77 2.55
C VAL A 131 -5.37 -11.05 1.24
N LEU A 132 -6.15 -9.97 1.35
CA LEU A 132 -6.47 -9.05 0.27
C LEU A 132 -5.68 -7.76 0.46
N GLY A 133 -5.21 -7.19 -0.65
CA GLY A 133 -4.51 -5.91 -0.71
C GLY A 133 -5.22 -4.93 -1.63
N LEU A 134 -5.25 -3.68 -1.22
CA LEU A 134 -5.66 -2.56 -2.04
C LEU A 134 -4.62 -1.45 -1.90
N LEU A 135 -3.87 -1.20 -2.97
CA LEU A 135 -2.81 -0.19 -2.96
C LEU A 135 -3.12 0.89 -3.98
N ALA A 136 -2.73 2.13 -3.70
CA ALA A 136 -2.80 3.23 -4.66
C ALA A 136 -1.41 3.57 -5.21
N SER A 137 -1.33 3.95 -6.47
CA SER A 137 -0.05 4.27 -7.12
C SER A 137 -0.21 5.26 -8.27
N ASN A 138 0.82 6.05 -8.57
CA ASN A 138 0.79 7.04 -9.63
C ASN A 138 0.66 6.39 -11.03
N ALA A 139 -0.34 6.80 -11.80
CA ALA A 139 -0.65 6.24 -13.12
C ALA A 139 -0.49 7.25 -14.26
N SER A 140 0.46 8.18 -14.11
CA SER A 140 0.89 9.11 -15.16
C SER A 140 1.66 8.38 -16.25
N ASP A 141 2.48 7.39 -15.87
CA ASP A 141 3.20 6.49 -16.77
C ASP A 141 2.90 5.03 -16.38
N LEU A 142 2.15 4.34 -17.23
CA LEU A 142 1.78 2.94 -17.02
C LEU A 142 2.89 1.94 -17.38
N SER A 143 4.01 2.41 -17.93
CA SER A 143 5.20 1.60 -18.18
C SER A 143 6.22 1.68 -17.04
N ALA A 144 6.02 2.61 -16.10
CA ALA A 144 6.88 2.77 -14.93
C ALA A 144 6.75 1.57 -13.97
N LYS A 145 7.86 1.25 -13.30
CA LYS A 145 7.97 0.13 -12.36
C LYS A 145 8.48 0.61 -11.02
N ASN A 146 8.20 -0.16 -9.97
CA ASN A 146 8.61 0.16 -8.59
C ASN A 146 8.15 1.56 -8.16
N LEU A 147 6.93 1.92 -8.57
CA LEU A 147 6.34 3.19 -8.19
C LEU A 147 6.05 3.17 -6.68
N PRO A 148 6.29 4.28 -5.97
CA PRO A 148 5.91 4.38 -4.57
C PRO A 148 4.38 4.27 -4.42
N GLU A 149 3.96 3.68 -3.31
CA GLU A 149 2.56 3.66 -2.90
C GLU A 149 2.12 5.08 -2.52
N LEU A 150 0.88 5.41 -2.88
CA LEU A 150 0.19 6.61 -2.46
C LEU A 150 -0.67 6.27 -1.25
N ASP A 151 -0.67 7.16 -0.27
CA ASP A 151 -1.53 7.04 0.89
C ASP A 151 -2.96 7.46 0.53
N LEU A 152 -3.97 6.72 0.97
CA LEU A 152 -5.38 7.06 0.76
C LEU A 152 -5.97 7.57 2.07
N ARG A 153 -6.51 8.79 2.04
CA ARG A 153 -7.08 9.44 3.22
C ARG A 153 -8.48 9.91 2.93
N GLU A 154 -9.32 9.90 3.95
CA GLU A 154 -10.58 10.63 3.93
C GLU A 154 -10.28 12.10 4.21
N GLU A 155 -10.74 12.98 3.33
CA GLU A 155 -10.82 14.41 3.62
C GLU A 155 -12.31 14.77 3.78
N GLU A 156 -12.63 15.41 4.90
CA GLU A 156 -13.98 15.93 5.11
C GLU A 156 -14.23 17.08 4.14
N LYS A 157 -15.39 17.02 3.48
CA LYS A 157 -15.85 18.15 2.69
C LYS A 157 -16.27 19.24 3.67
N GLU A 158 -15.52 20.33 3.76
CA GLU A 158 -16.00 21.53 4.45
C GLU A 158 -17.30 21.97 3.77
N GLU A 159 -18.42 21.71 4.43
CA GLU A 159 -19.72 22.23 4.02
C GLU A 159 -19.72 23.73 4.31
N GLU A 160 -19.38 24.52 3.30
CA GLU A 160 -19.52 25.97 3.36
C GLU A 160 -21.02 26.28 3.49
N LEU A 161 -21.45 26.64 4.70
CA LEU A 161 -22.81 27.10 4.99
C LEU A 161 -23.08 28.39 4.20
N THR A 162 -23.78 28.25 3.06
CA THR A 162 -24.40 29.36 2.32
C THR A 162 -25.85 29.57 2.74
#